data_AF-A0A0F9RFK4-F1
#
_entry.id   AF-A0A0F9RFK4-F1
#
_cell.length_a   1.000
_cell.length_b   1.000
_cell.length_c   1.000
_cell.angle_alpha   90.00
_cell.angle_beta   90.00
_cell.angle_gamma   90.00
#
_symmetry.space_group_name_H-M   'P 1'
#
loop_
_entity.id
_entity.type
_entity.pdbx_description
1 polymer ?
#
loop_
_entity_poly.entity_id
_entity_poly.type
_entity_poly.pdbx_seq_one_letter_code
_entity_poly.pdbx_strand_id
1 'polypeptide(L)'
;MKVPIVYLCIHERLREKFRFQTFSSKEVLWILGKVYHIKKKFHYPILKELESFDLIDRINRNEIVLLKHNIDLNNTSEIYRSVGLY
;
A
#
# COMPACT_ATOMS: atom_id res chain seq x y z
N MET A 1 -6.43 13.38 -6.00
CA MET A 1 -5.26 12.69 -6.58
C MET A 1 -5.69 11.28 -6.94
N LYS A 2 -5.36 10.75 -8.12
CA LYS A 2 -5.68 9.36 -8.47
C LYS A 2 -4.55 8.46 -7.95
N VAL A 3 -4.89 7.41 -7.20
CA VAL A 3 -3.92 6.46 -6.65
C VAL A 3 -3.75 5.32 -7.65
N PRO A 4 -2.54 4.97 -8.10
CA PRO A 4 -2.36 3.86 -9.04
C PRO A 4 -2.77 2.51 -8.42
N ILE A 5 -3.38 1.63 -9.23
CA ILE A 5 -3.97 0.36 -8.78
C ILE A 5 -2.99 -0.55 -8.03
N VAL A 6 -1.72 -0.54 -8.42
CA VAL A 6 -0.67 -1.31 -7.75
C VAL A 6 -0.55 -0.95 -6.27
N TYR A 7 -0.63 0.33 -5.92
CA TYR A 7 -0.52 0.79 -4.54
C TYR A 7 -1.75 0.40 -3.72
N LEU A 8 -2.93 0.41 -4.34
CA LEU A 8 -4.17 -0.07 -3.72
C LEU A 8 -4.10 -1.57 -3.43
N CYS A 9 -3.61 -2.37 -4.38
CA CYS A 9 -3.42 -3.80 -4.18
C CYS A 9 -2.40 -4.10 -3.06
N ILE A 10 -1.31 -3.33 -2.98
CA ILE A 10 -0.33 -3.46 -1.89
C ILE A 10 -0.98 -3.10 -0.55
N HIS A 11 -1.68 -1.96 -0.49
CA HIS A 11 -2.37 -1.50 0.72
C HIS A 11 -3.38 -2.53 1.25
N GLU A 12 -4.18 -3.13 0.37
CA GLU A 12 -5.09 -4.20 0.78
C GLU A 12 -4.40 -5.42 1.31
N ARG A 13 -3.33 -5.86 0.64
CA ARG A 13 -2.61 -7.04 1.11
C ARG A 13 -2.04 -6.80 2.52
N LEU A 14 -1.58 -5.57 2.78
CA LEU A 14 -1.18 -5.15 4.11
C LEU A 14 -2.38 -5.16 5.08
N ARG A 15 -3.53 -4.64 4.65
CA ARG A 15 -4.78 -4.60 5.43
C ARG A 15 -5.25 -6.00 5.84
N GLU A 16 -5.33 -6.93 4.90
CA GLU A 16 -5.69 -8.33 5.13
C GLU A 16 -4.76 -9.00 6.15
N LYS A 17 -3.46 -8.73 6.04
CA LYS A 17 -2.44 -9.39 6.86
C LYS A 17 -2.33 -8.81 8.28
N PHE A 18 -2.46 -7.48 8.43
CA PHE A 18 -2.17 -6.78 9.70
C PHE A 18 -3.39 -6.16 10.37
N ARG A 19 -4.58 -6.19 9.76
CA ARG A 19 -5.86 -5.72 10.34
C ARG A 19 -5.78 -4.32 10.99
N PHE A 20 -5.07 -3.38 10.34
CA PHE A 20 -4.87 -1.99 10.80
C PHE A 20 -4.03 -1.80 12.08
N GLN A 21 -3.30 -2.82 12.52
CA GLN A 21 -2.31 -2.64 13.60
C GLN A 21 -1.05 -1.96 13.05
N THR A 22 -0.26 -1.39 13.95
CA THR A 22 1.11 -0.95 13.63
C THR A 22 1.96 -2.18 13.31
N PHE A 23 2.71 -2.14 12.21
CA PHE A 23 3.62 -3.21 11.79
C PHE A 23 4.99 -2.67 11.43
N SER A 24 5.97 -3.57 11.37
CA SER A 24 7.34 -3.17 11.11
C SER A 24 7.57 -2.82 9.65
N SER A 25 8.42 -1.84 9.38
CA SER A 25 8.84 -1.52 8.02
C SER A 25 9.51 -2.73 7.35
N LYS A 26 10.19 -3.61 8.09
CA LYS A 26 10.74 -4.88 7.57
C LYS A 26 9.68 -5.80 6.98
N GLU A 27 8.50 -5.89 7.58
CA GLU A 27 7.42 -6.73 7.09
C GLU A 27 6.84 -6.22 5.77
N VAL A 28 6.72 -4.90 5.61
CA VAL A 28 6.33 -4.31 4.33
C VAL A 28 7.35 -4.63 3.26
N LEU A 29 8.64 -4.40 3.54
CA LEU A 29 9.73 -4.70 2.60
C LEU A 29 9.74 -6.18 2.21
N TRP A 30 9.42 -7.08 3.14
CA TRP A 30 9.28 -8.50 2.87
C TRP A 30 8.12 -8.77 1.91
N ILE A 31 6.95 -8.14 2.09
CA ILE A 31 5.80 -8.29 1.18
C ILE A 31 6.14 -7.77 -0.22
N LEU A 32 6.74 -6.58 -0.31
CA LEU A 32 7.18 -6.02 -1.60
C LEU A 32 8.11 -6.98 -2.34
N GLY A 33 9.07 -7.58 -1.62
CA GLY A 33 10.04 -8.50 -2.22
C GLY A 33 9.50 -9.91 -2.52
N LYS A 34 8.69 -10.50 -1.64
CA LYS A 34 8.25 -11.89 -1.74
C LYS A 34 6.94 -12.07 -2.51
N VAL A 35 6.00 -11.14 -2.38
CA VAL A 35 4.68 -11.25 -3.00
C VAL A 35 4.67 -10.56 -4.36
N TYR A 36 5.24 -9.35 -4.43
CA TYR A 36 5.21 -8.53 -5.65
C TYR A 36 6.51 -8.59 -6.47
N HIS A 37 7.50 -9.39 -6.02
CA HIS A 37 8.81 -9.53 -6.68
C HIS A 37 9.53 -8.20 -6.96
N ILE A 38 9.26 -7.17 -6.16
CA ILE A 38 9.88 -5.86 -6.31
C ILE A 38 11.34 -5.96 -5.90
N LYS A 39 12.23 -5.49 -6.78
CA LYS A 39 13.68 -5.42 -6.51
C LYS A 39 13.94 -4.52 -5.31
N LYS A 40 14.88 -4.91 -4.43
CA LYS A 40 15.24 -4.16 -3.20
C LYS A 40 15.47 -2.67 -3.42
N LYS A 41 16.07 -2.27 -4.55
CA LYS A 41 16.32 -0.87 -4.91
C LYS A 41 15.05 -0.01 -5.01
N PHE A 42 13.89 -0.63 -5.25
CA PHE A 42 12.59 0.04 -5.37
C PHE A 42 11.75 -0.02 -4.09
N HIS A 43 12.20 -0.73 -3.05
CA HIS A 43 11.38 -0.85 -1.84
C HIS A 43 11.13 0.48 -1.14
N TYR A 44 12.19 1.29 -0.94
CA TYR A 44 12.06 2.61 -0.33
C TYR A 44 11.28 3.61 -1.18
N PRO A 45 11.49 3.71 -2.51
CA PRO A 45 10.63 4.49 -3.39
C PRO A 45 9.14 4.13 -3.24
N ILE A 46 8.80 2.84 -3.28
CA ILE A 46 7.41 2.39 -3.14
C ILE A 46 6.84 2.73 -1.76
N LEU A 47 7.65 2.60 -0.71
CA LEU A 47 7.22 3.01 0.64
C LEU A 47 6.88 4.51 0.69
N LYS A 48 7.69 5.36 0.05
CA LYS A 48 7.42 6.80 -0.04
C LYS A 48 6.19 7.10 -0.88
N GLU A 49 5.95 6.34 -1.95
CA GLU A 49 4.75 6.53 -2.76
C GLU A 49 3.48 6.14 -1.99
N LEU A 50 3.50 5.01 -1.27
CA LEU A 50 2.39 4.62 -0.38
C LEU A 50 2.07 5.70 0.67
N GLU A 51 3.11 6.33 1.23
CA GLU A 51 3.00 7.44 2.18
C GLU A 51 2.42 8.70 1.50
N SER A 52 2.89 9.03 0.29
CA SER A 52 2.36 10.18 -0.48
C SER A 52 0.91 10.02 -0.93
N PHE A 53 0.41 8.79 -1.00
CA PHE A 53 -0.98 8.48 -1.34
C PHE A 53 -1.90 8.35 -0.12
N ASP A 54 -1.41 8.70 1.08
CA ASP A 54 -2.15 8.55 2.35
C ASP A 54 -2.66 7.11 2.58
N LEU A 55 -1.90 6.11 2.10
CA LEU A 55 -2.21 4.68 2.31
C LEU A 55 -1.58 4.14 3.59
N ILE A 56 -0.41 4.68 3.94
CA ILE A 56 0.33 4.34 5.15
C ILE A 56 0.84 5.62 5.80
N ASP A 57 1.16 5.53 7.08
CA ASP A 57 1.91 6.56 7.79
C ASP A 57 3.08 5.93 8.55
N ARG A 58 4.19 6.66 8.69
CA ARG A 58 5.37 6.24 9.43
C ARG A 58 5.38 6.88 10.81
N ILE A 59 5.14 6.07 11.83
CA ILE A 59 5.26 6.52 13.21
C ILE A 59 6.74 6.78 13.55
N ASN A 60 7.63 5.93 13.06
CA ASN A 60 9.08 6.11 13.17
C ASN A 60 9.82 5.35 12.05
N ARG A 61 11.14 5.20 12.17
CA ARG A 61 11.97 4.50 11.17
C ARG A 61 11.58 3.02 10.99
N ASN A 62 11.03 2.41 12.03
CA ASN A 62 10.80 0.97 12.11
C ASN A 62 9.32 0.60 12.09
N GLU A 63 8.42 1.54 12.33
CA GLU A 63 7.00 1.29 12.51
C GLU A 63 6.15 2.08 11.52
N ILE A 64 5.18 1.38 10.94
CA ILE A 64 4.25 1.86 9.93
C ILE A 64 2.83 1.50 10.38
N VAL A 65 1.88 2.41 10.15
CA VAL A 65 0.45 2.16 10.33
C VAL A 65 -0.27 2.25 8.99
N LEU A 66 -1.30 1.43 8.80
CA LEU A 66 -2.20 1.57 7.65
C LEU A 66 -3.21 2.65 7.92
N LEU A 67 -3.33 3.59 6.98
CA LEU A 67 -4.41 4.55 6.99
C LEU A 67 -5.65 3.93 6.36
N LYS A 68 -6.82 4.33 6.87
CA LYS A 68 -8.09 3.84 6.34
C LYS A 68 -8.33 4.49 4.99
N HIS A 69 -8.28 3.68 3.92
CA HIS A 69 -8.64 4.13 2.60
C HIS A 69 -10.02 3.59 2.21
N ASN A 70 -10.94 4.50 1.87
CA ASN A 70 -12.31 4.15 1.46
C ASN A 70 -12.35 3.79 -0.04
N ILE A 71 -11.68 2.70 -0.43
CA ILE A 71 -11.85 2.12 -1.77
C ILE A 71 -12.44 0.72 -1.62
N ASP A 72 -13.62 0.53 -2.20
CA ASP A 72 -14.23 -0.79 -2.30
C ASP A 72 -13.60 -1.54 -3.48
N LEU A 73 -12.65 -2.41 -3.18
CA LEU A 73 -11.95 -3.20 -4.19
C LEU A 73 -12.76 -4.41 -4.67
N ASN A 74 -13.99 -4.60 -4.15
CA ASN A 74 -14.95 -5.54 -4.73
C ASN A 74 -15.70 -4.94 -5.91
N ASN A 75 -15.72 -3.61 -6.05
CA ASN A 75 -16.38 -2.90 -7.14
C ASN A 75 -15.36 -2.45 -8.18
N THR A 76 -14.97 -3.36 -9.07
CA THR A 76 -13.97 -3.12 -10.13
C THR A 76 -14.22 -1.85 -10.93
N SER A 77 -15.49 -1.48 -11.20
CA SER A 77 -15.83 -0.24 -11.90
C SER A 77 -15.44 1.03 -11.13
N GLU A 78 -15.59 1.05 -9.80
CA GLU A 78 -15.14 2.16 -8.96
C GLU A 78 -13.61 2.21 -8.86
N ILE A 79 -12.95 1.05 -8.82
CA ILE A 79 -11.48 0.97 -8.89
C ILE A 79 -10.99 1.59 -10.20
N TYR A 80 -11.54 1.17 -11.35
CA TYR A 80 -11.13 1.68 -12.66
C TYR A 80 -11.31 3.20 -12.79
N ARG A 81 -12.42 3.76 -12.26
CA ARG A 81 -12.62 5.22 -12.19
C ARG A 81 -11.59 5.90 -11.27
N SER A 82 -11.34 5.33 -10.09
CA SER A 82 -10.42 5.89 -9.09
C SER A 82 -8.96 5.96 -9.58
N VAL A 83 -8.58 5.01 -10.45
CA VAL A 83 -7.23 4.94 -11.05
C VAL A 83 -7.16 5.55 -12.45
N GLY A 84 -8.28 6.05 -12.99
CA GLY A 84 -8.34 6.80 -14.23
C GLY A 84 -8.22 5.98 -15.51
N LEU A 85 -8.69 4.74 -15.48
CA LEU A 85 -8.74 3.85 -16.64
C LEU A 85 -10.09 3.89 -17.39
N TYR A 86 -10.93 4.89 -17.10
CA TYR A 86 -12.23 5.16 -17.74
C TYR A 86 -12.52 6.66 -17.76
#